data_AF-A0A926WIJ6-F1
#
_entry.id   AF-A0A926WIJ6-F1
#
_cell.length_a   1.000
_cell.length_b   1.000
_cell.length_c   1.000
_cell.angle_alpha   90.00
_cell.angle_beta   90.00
_cell.angle_gamma   90.00
#
_symmetry.space_group_name_H-M   'P 1'
#
loop_
_entity.id
_entity.type
_entity.pdbx_description
1 polymer ?
#
loop_
_entity_poly.entity_id
_entity_poly.type
_entity_poly.pdbx_seq_one_letter_code
_entity_poly.pdbx_strand_id
1 'polypeptide(L)'
;MGKGFGKPSKSKLDILAESAIHYCQQRSPEKLDSIFDYESPEFNHKICSKVIAALDIDTLSWFCSYLASEINYTEDNNKPHPIGELSGFLISLGFELFEDFTPYPGRRLVIANTEKFQSLPQEIQDKVNQFFIVKPTPSEESQEINDAILEKLETANLN
;
A
#
# COMPACT_ATOMS: atom_id res chain seq x y z
N MET A 1 4.43 -39.33 -31.17
CA MET A 1 3.39 -39.02 -30.17
C MET A 1 3.90 -37.89 -29.29
N GLY A 2 3.32 -36.70 -29.41
CA GLY A 2 3.78 -35.50 -28.71
C GLY A 2 3.39 -35.53 -27.24
N LYS A 3 4.36 -35.42 -26.33
CA LYS A 3 4.12 -35.07 -24.94
C LYS A 3 3.88 -33.56 -24.89
N GLY A 4 2.62 -33.16 -24.72
CA GLY A 4 2.27 -31.77 -24.42
C GLY A 4 2.83 -31.39 -23.06
N PHE A 5 3.76 -30.44 -23.03
CA PHE A 5 4.23 -29.78 -21.83
C PHE A 5 3.04 -29.06 -21.18
N GLY A 6 2.55 -29.58 -20.05
CA GLY A 6 1.54 -28.88 -19.24
C GLY A 6 2.10 -27.54 -18.79
N LYS A 7 1.30 -26.47 -18.92
CA LYS A 7 1.66 -25.14 -18.40
C LYS A 7 2.13 -25.27 -16.94
N PRO A 8 3.20 -24.58 -16.51
CA PRO A 8 3.60 -24.60 -15.11
C PRO A 8 2.41 -24.17 -14.25
N SER A 9 2.11 -24.95 -13.21
CA SER A 9 1.11 -24.57 -12.21
C SER A 9 1.50 -23.24 -11.59
N LYS A 10 0.58 -22.28 -11.54
CA LYS A 10 0.81 -20.96 -10.93
C LYS A 10 1.34 -21.14 -9.49
N SER A 11 2.30 -20.31 -9.10
CA SER A 11 2.83 -20.33 -7.74
C SER A 11 1.77 -19.84 -6.74
N LYS A 12 1.93 -20.17 -5.44
CA LYS A 12 1.06 -19.64 -4.37
C LYS A 12 1.01 -18.10 -4.42
N LEU A 13 2.16 -17.47 -4.63
CA LEU A 13 2.29 -16.01 -4.73
C LEU A 13 1.45 -15.45 -5.89
N ASP A 14 1.52 -16.07 -7.07
CA ASP A 14 0.75 -15.61 -8.24
C ASP A 14 -0.75 -15.80 -8.02
N ILE A 15 -1.17 -16.90 -7.41
CA ILE A 15 -2.58 -17.17 -7.10
C ILE A 15 -3.14 -16.12 -6.13
N LEU A 16 -2.39 -15.82 -5.06
CA LEU A 16 -2.83 -14.85 -4.07
C LEU A 16 -2.78 -13.42 -4.60
N ALA A 17 -1.77 -13.06 -5.39
CA ALA A 17 -1.70 -11.75 -6.04
C ALA A 17 -2.86 -11.54 -7.02
N GLU A 18 -3.18 -12.53 -7.87
CA GLU A 18 -4.34 -12.46 -8.77
C GLU A 18 -5.66 -12.34 -8.01
N SER A 19 -5.79 -13.07 -6.90
CA SER A 19 -6.98 -12.99 -6.04
C SER A 19 -7.08 -11.60 -5.38
N ALA A 20 -5.98 -11.06 -4.87
CA ALA A 20 -5.94 -9.74 -4.26
C ALA A 20 -6.29 -8.64 -5.29
N ILE A 21 -5.72 -8.69 -6.50
CA ILE A 21 -6.07 -7.78 -7.60
C ILE A 21 -7.59 -7.83 -7.86
N HIS A 22 -8.14 -9.03 -7.98
CA HIS A 22 -9.57 -9.21 -8.21
C HIS A 22 -10.45 -8.66 -7.07
N TYR A 23 -10.03 -8.84 -5.82
CA TYR A 23 -10.76 -8.34 -4.66
C TYR A 23 -10.66 -6.83 -4.49
N CYS A 24 -9.53 -6.22 -4.87
CA CYS A 24 -9.41 -4.77 -4.97
C CYS A 24 -10.38 -4.21 -6.02
N GLN A 25 -10.48 -4.83 -7.20
CA GLN A 25 -11.43 -4.44 -8.24
C GLN A 25 -12.90 -4.60 -7.78
N GLN A 26 -13.18 -5.59 -6.94
CA GLN A 26 -14.50 -5.78 -6.32
C GLN A 26 -14.73 -4.89 -5.09
N ARG A 27 -13.72 -4.13 -4.66
CA ARG A 27 -13.74 -3.32 -3.44
C ARG A 27 -14.20 -4.12 -2.21
N SER A 28 -13.68 -5.33 -2.04
CA SER A 28 -14.07 -6.31 -1.01
C SER A 28 -12.99 -6.45 0.07
N PRO A 29 -12.96 -5.58 1.10
CA PRO A 29 -11.88 -5.58 2.10
C PRO A 29 -11.82 -6.89 2.90
N GLU A 30 -12.96 -7.49 3.26
CA GLU A 30 -13.00 -8.72 4.05
C GLU A 30 -12.38 -9.92 3.31
N LYS A 31 -12.41 -9.90 1.97
CA LYS A 31 -11.72 -10.90 1.16
C LYS A 31 -10.22 -10.65 1.07
N LEU A 32 -9.79 -9.39 1.14
CA LEU A 32 -8.37 -9.05 1.24
C LEU A 32 -7.81 -9.47 2.59
N ASP A 33 -8.57 -9.31 3.67
CA ASP A 33 -8.18 -9.78 5.01
C ASP A 33 -7.88 -11.28 5.00
N SER A 34 -8.69 -12.07 4.28
CA SER A 34 -8.44 -13.51 4.13
C SER A 34 -7.13 -13.88 3.43
N ILE A 35 -6.49 -12.91 2.75
CA ILE A 35 -5.17 -13.04 2.14
C ILE A 35 -4.10 -12.50 3.08
N PHE A 36 -4.25 -11.26 3.55
CA PHE A 36 -3.18 -10.54 4.23
C PHE A 36 -3.03 -10.88 5.72
N ASP A 37 -4.09 -11.31 6.41
CA ASP A 37 -4.03 -11.58 7.86
C ASP A 37 -3.26 -12.86 8.23
N TYR A 38 -3.10 -13.78 7.27
CA TYR A 38 -2.55 -15.12 7.51
C TYR A 38 -1.16 -15.35 6.95
N GLU A 39 -0.64 -14.41 6.15
CA GLU A 39 0.67 -14.52 5.50
C GLU A 39 1.73 -13.70 6.26
N SER A 40 3.01 -14.07 6.10
CA SER A 40 4.09 -13.33 6.75
C SER A 40 4.26 -11.93 6.13
N PRO A 41 4.82 -10.96 6.88
CA PRO A 41 5.07 -9.62 6.36
C PRO A 41 5.87 -9.61 5.04
N GLU A 42 6.90 -10.46 4.93
CA GLU A 42 7.74 -10.55 3.73
C GLU A 42 6.97 -11.14 2.54
N PHE A 43 6.02 -12.04 2.82
CA PHE A 43 5.17 -12.62 1.79
C PHE A 43 4.09 -11.63 1.33
N ASN A 44 3.48 -10.90 2.26
CA ASN A 44 2.56 -9.80 1.99
C ASN A 44 3.22 -8.70 1.15
N HIS A 45 4.47 -8.34 1.43
CA HIS A 45 5.21 -7.37 0.63
C HIS A 45 5.35 -7.83 -0.84
N LYS A 46 5.63 -9.12 -1.09
CA LYS A 46 5.69 -9.68 -2.45
C LYS A 46 4.34 -9.68 -3.15
N ILE A 47 3.26 -9.95 -2.42
CA ILE A 47 1.89 -9.85 -2.96
C ILE A 47 1.59 -8.39 -3.33
N CYS A 48 1.83 -7.45 -2.41
CA CYS A 48 1.61 -6.02 -2.63
C CYS A 48 2.36 -5.50 -3.86
N SER A 49 3.64 -5.85 -4.03
CA SER A 49 4.41 -5.46 -5.21
C SER A 49 3.74 -5.87 -6.53
N LYS A 50 3.19 -7.10 -6.59
CA LYS A 50 2.44 -7.58 -7.77
C LYS A 50 1.09 -6.89 -7.94
N VAL A 51 0.38 -6.63 -6.84
CA VAL A 51 -0.91 -5.92 -6.85
C VAL A 51 -0.71 -4.50 -7.38
N ILE A 52 0.23 -3.74 -6.83
CA ILE A 52 0.52 -2.36 -7.20
C ILE A 52 0.86 -2.23 -8.68
N ALA A 53 1.67 -3.15 -9.21
CA ALA A 53 2.05 -3.14 -10.62
C ALA A 53 0.88 -3.41 -11.59
N ALA A 54 -0.26 -3.92 -11.11
CA ALA A 54 -1.38 -4.35 -11.94
C ALA A 54 -2.64 -3.47 -11.80
N LEU A 55 -2.76 -2.67 -10.75
CA LEU A 55 -3.94 -1.85 -10.49
C LEU A 55 -3.90 -0.52 -11.24
N ASP A 56 -5.07 -0.05 -11.66
CA ASP A 56 -5.24 1.33 -12.10
C ASP A 56 -5.25 2.31 -10.92
N ILE A 57 -5.20 3.62 -11.21
CA ILE A 57 -5.10 4.66 -10.17
C ILE A 57 -6.30 4.64 -9.23
N ASP A 58 -7.54 4.46 -9.73
CA ASP A 58 -8.74 4.44 -8.90
C ASP A 58 -8.71 3.25 -7.91
N THR A 59 -8.41 2.07 -8.42
CA THR A 59 -8.36 0.85 -7.61
C THR A 59 -7.18 0.87 -6.63
N LEU A 60 -6.04 1.44 -7.04
CA LEU A 60 -4.87 1.61 -6.17
C LEU A 60 -5.14 2.64 -5.07
N SER A 61 -5.86 3.72 -5.38
CA SER A 61 -6.30 4.72 -4.39
C SER A 61 -7.20 4.09 -3.34
N TRP A 62 -8.18 3.29 -3.77
CA TRP A 62 -9.02 2.51 -2.89
C TRP A 62 -8.21 1.54 -2.02
N PHE A 63 -7.22 0.87 -2.60
CA PHE A 63 -6.34 -0.05 -1.88
C PHE A 63 -5.51 0.69 -0.81
N CYS A 64 -5.06 1.92 -1.07
CA CYS A 64 -4.41 2.75 -0.06
C CYS A 64 -5.33 3.08 1.13
N SER A 65 -6.63 3.29 0.88
CA SER A 65 -7.61 3.48 1.96
C SER A 65 -7.82 2.22 2.80
N TYR A 66 -7.83 1.05 2.18
CA TYR A 66 -7.80 -0.23 2.89
C TYR A 66 -6.57 -0.34 3.79
N LEU A 67 -5.37 -0.11 3.24
CA LEU A 67 -4.11 -0.14 3.99
C LEU A 67 -4.05 0.88 5.14
N ALA A 68 -4.69 2.03 4.98
CA ALA A 68 -4.79 3.07 6.01
C ALA A 68 -5.90 2.82 7.06
N SER A 69 -6.64 1.70 6.92
CA SER A 69 -7.80 1.35 7.74
C SER A 69 -8.97 2.35 7.64
N GLU A 70 -9.07 3.07 6.52
CA GLU A 70 -10.29 3.84 6.17
C GLU A 70 -11.43 2.92 5.73
N ILE A 71 -11.08 1.79 5.13
CA ILE A 71 -11.99 0.75 4.64
C ILE A 71 -11.63 -0.55 5.33
N ASN A 72 -12.49 -1.00 6.25
CA ASN A 72 -12.36 -2.29 6.93
C ASN A 72 -13.53 -3.21 6.55
N TYR A 73 -14.67 -2.63 6.18
CA TYR A 73 -15.86 -3.37 5.79
C TYR A 73 -16.39 -2.87 4.44
N THR A 74 -17.12 -3.72 3.73
CA THR A 74 -17.73 -3.37 2.44
C THR A 74 -18.63 -2.13 2.52
N GLU A 75 -19.25 -1.85 3.67
CA GLU A 75 -20.05 -0.65 3.92
C GLU A 75 -19.23 0.64 3.96
N ASP A 76 -17.92 0.55 4.24
CA ASP A 76 -17.03 1.70 4.25
C ASP A 76 -16.81 2.25 2.84
N ASN A 77 -17.03 1.45 1.78
CA ASN A 77 -16.83 1.87 0.39
C ASN A 77 -17.57 3.16 -0.01
N ASN A 78 -18.69 3.46 0.63
CA ASN A 78 -19.50 4.65 0.33
C ASN A 78 -19.16 5.86 1.22
N LYS A 79 -18.20 5.71 2.13
CA LYS A 79 -17.74 6.78 3.03
C LYS A 79 -16.64 7.61 2.35
N PRO A 80 -16.39 8.84 2.81
CA PRO A 80 -15.22 9.60 2.38
C PRO A 80 -13.92 8.91 2.79
N HIS A 81 -12.94 8.93 1.88
CA HIS A 81 -11.64 8.26 2.03
C HIS A 81 -10.49 9.23 1.77
N PRO A 82 -10.22 10.18 2.68
CA PRO A 82 -9.18 11.19 2.48
C PRO A 82 -7.80 10.64 2.12
N ILE A 83 -7.37 9.52 2.72
CA ILE A 83 -6.08 8.91 2.38
C ILE A 83 -6.11 8.32 0.97
N GLY A 84 -7.22 7.71 0.56
CA GLY A 84 -7.39 7.21 -0.81
C GLY A 84 -7.36 8.34 -1.83
N GLU A 85 -8.12 9.41 -1.61
CA GLU A 85 -8.15 10.60 -2.46
C GLU A 85 -6.76 11.23 -2.59
N LEU A 86 -6.05 11.39 -1.47
CA LEU A 86 -4.69 11.94 -1.46
C LEU A 86 -3.71 11.00 -2.16
N SER A 87 -3.79 9.70 -1.91
CA SER A 87 -2.93 8.70 -2.55
C SER A 87 -3.11 8.73 -4.06
N GLY A 88 -4.35 8.75 -4.55
CA GLY A 88 -4.66 8.85 -5.97
C GLY A 88 -4.10 10.12 -6.60
N PHE A 89 -4.20 11.25 -5.88
CA PHE A 89 -3.59 12.49 -6.32
C PHE A 89 -2.06 12.39 -6.43
N LEU A 90 -1.37 11.87 -5.41
CA LEU A 90 0.08 11.67 -5.45
C LEU A 90 0.49 10.72 -6.58
N ILE A 91 -0.20 9.60 -6.75
CA ILE A 91 0.04 8.64 -7.83
C ILE A 91 -0.13 9.31 -9.20
N SER A 92 -1.15 10.18 -9.36
CA SER A 92 -1.33 10.94 -10.61
C SER A 92 -0.19 11.91 -10.93
N LEU A 93 0.57 12.31 -9.91
CA LEU A 93 1.79 13.12 -10.03
C LEU A 93 3.05 12.27 -10.21
N GLY A 94 2.90 10.95 -10.34
CA GLY A 94 4.00 10.01 -10.54
C GLY A 94 4.69 9.55 -9.25
N PHE A 95 4.02 9.66 -8.09
CA PHE A 95 4.52 9.06 -6.85
C PHE A 95 4.22 7.56 -6.81
N GLU A 96 5.18 6.80 -6.31
CA GLU A 96 5.10 5.35 -6.19
C GLU A 96 4.77 4.95 -4.75
N LEU A 97 3.81 4.03 -4.60
CA LEU A 97 3.41 3.48 -3.31
C LEU A 97 4.53 2.63 -2.71
N PHE A 98 4.82 2.83 -1.42
CA PHE A 98 5.92 2.26 -0.63
C PHE A 98 7.32 2.76 -0.94
N GLU A 99 7.53 3.45 -2.07
CA GLU A 99 8.81 4.08 -2.42
C GLU A 99 8.80 5.57 -2.07
N ASP A 100 7.80 6.31 -2.58
CA ASP A 100 7.69 7.75 -2.36
C ASP A 100 6.75 8.09 -1.19
N PHE A 101 5.76 7.24 -0.93
CA PHE A 101 4.83 7.42 0.18
C PHE A 101 4.22 6.11 0.65
N THR A 102 3.76 6.09 1.91
CA THR A 102 3.16 4.91 2.54
C THR A 102 1.89 5.28 3.31
N PRO A 103 0.71 4.75 2.94
CA PRO A 103 -0.48 4.82 3.77
C PRO A 103 -0.24 3.98 5.03
N TYR A 104 -0.68 4.50 6.17
CA TYR A 104 -0.43 3.89 7.48
C TYR A 104 -1.73 3.78 8.27
N PRO A 105 -1.95 2.67 9.01
CA PRO A 105 -3.15 2.46 9.81
C PRO A 105 -3.50 3.64 10.72
N GLY A 106 -4.79 3.90 10.83
CA GLY A 106 -5.32 5.05 11.57
C GLY A 106 -5.38 6.33 10.73
N ARG A 107 -5.65 6.19 9.42
CA ARG A 107 -5.88 7.30 8.49
C ARG A 107 -4.69 8.26 8.38
N ARG A 108 -3.50 7.70 8.20
CA ARG A 108 -2.26 8.45 8.03
C ARG A 108 -1.61 8.12 6.68
N LEU A 109 -0.81 9.04 6.19
CA LEU A 109 0.05 8.84 5.03
C LEU A 109 1.40 9.49 5.33
N VAL A 110 2.48 8.77 5.05
CA VAL A 110 3.85 9.23 5.25
C VAL A 110 4.46 9.48 3.89
N ILE A 111 4.99 10.68 3.67
CA ILE A 111 5.82 10.98 2.49
C ILE A 111 7.24 10.50 2.81
N ALA A 112 7.69 9.45 2.13
CA ALA A 112 9.03 8.90 2.30
C ALA A 112 10.06 9.66 1.46
N ASN A 113 9.70 10.02 0.22
CA ASN A 113 10.57 10.78 -0.68
C ASN A 113 10.30 12.29 -0.55
N THR A 114 10.88 12.88 0.49
CA THR A 114 10.71 14.30 0.80
C THR A 114 11.31 15.21 -0.27
N GLU A 115 12.40 14.80 -0.92
CA GLU A 115 13.04 15.56 -2.00
C GLU A 115 12.12 15.66 -3.23
N LYS A 116 11.52 14.53 -3.65
CA LYS A 116 10.54 14.52 -4.74
C LYS A 116 9.32 15.36 -4.39
N PHE A 117 8.85 15.30 -3.15
CA PHE A 117 7.75 16.14 -2.68
C PHE A 117 8.08 17.64 -2.71
N GLN A 118 9.26 18.03 -2.24
CA GLN A 118 9.72 19.42 -2.25
C GLN A 118 9.96 19.96 -3.67
N SER A 119 10.18 19.07 -4.64
CA SER A 119 10.30 19.46 -6.06
C SER A 119 8.97 19.80 -6.74
N LEU A 120 7.84 19.47 -6.12
CA LEU A 120 6.50 19.79 -6.65
C LEU A 120 6.24 21.31 -6.61
N PRO A 121 5.37 21.85 -7.48
CA PRO A 121 4.91 23.23 -7.38
C PRO A 121 4.33 23.55 -5.99
N GLN A 122 4.59 24.76 -5.49
CA GLN A 122 4.16 25.18 -4.14
C GLN A 122 2.64 25.00 -3.92
N GLU A 123 1.82 25.32 -4.92
CA GLU A 123 0.37 25.13 -4.86
C GLU A 123 -0.03 23.66 -4.59
N ILE A 124 0.72 22.72 -5.17
CA ILE A 124 0.50 21.29 -4.96
C ILE A 124 0.95 20.88 -3.56
N GLN A 125 2.11 21.36 -3.11
CA GLN A 125 2.59 21.12 -1.75
C GLN A 125 1.59 21.65 -0.71
N ASP A 126 1.09 22.87 -0.90
CA ASP A 126 0.11 23.50 -0.02
C ASP A 126 -1.20 22.71 0.01
N LYS A 127 -1.68 22.26 -1.16
CA LYS A 127 -2.87 21.41 -1.25
C LYS A 127 -2.70 20.10 -0.50
N VAL A 128 -1.54 19.45 -0.61
CA VAL A 128 -1.25 18.22 0.15
C VAL A 128 -1.17 18.52 1.65
N ASN A 129 -0.48 19.60 2.03
CA ASN A 129 -0.32 20.01 3.42
C ASN A 129 -1.66 20.38 4.09
N GLN A 130 -2.68 20.83 3.34
CA GLN A 130 -4.03 21.05 3.88
C GLN A 130 -4.69 19.77 4.42
N PHE A 131 -4.30 18.59 3.91
CA PHE A 131 -4.79 17.31 4.43
C PHE A 131 -4.04 16.84 5.69
N PHE A 132 -2.99 17.53 6.13
CA PHE A 132 -2.10 17.11 7.21
C PHE A 132 -2.07 18.03 8.43
N ILE A 133 -1.85 17.42 9.59
CA ILE A 133 -0.98 17.99 10.63
C ILE A 133 0.41 17.47 10.32
N VAL A 134 1.21 18.24 9.57
CA VAL A 134 2.60 17.84 9.25
C VAL A 134 3.41 17.86 10.54
N LYS A 135 3.77 16.68 11.05
CA LYS A 135 4.87 16.57 12.01
C LYS A 135 6.13 16.33 11.20
N PRO A 136 7.04 17.31 11.07
CA PRO A 136 8.33 17.05 10.46
C PRO A 136 9.05 16.03 11.36
N THR A 137 9.11 14.79 10.90
CA THR A 137 9.98 13.78 11.49
C THR A 137 11.30 13.92 10.76
N PRO A 138 12.40 14.34 11.43
CA PRO A 138 13.71 14.38 10.79
C PRO A 138 14.05 13.00 10.22
N SER A 139 14.79 12.99 9.11
CA SER A 139 15.14 11.76 8.36
C SER A 139 15.78 10.69 9.24
N GLU A 140 16.59 11.10 10.23
CA GLU A 140 17.21 10.20 11.21
C GLU A 140 16.17 9.47 12.09
N GLU A 141 15.13 10.16 12.58
CA GLU A 141 14.08 9.51 13.38
C GLU A 141 13.25 8.52 12.53
N SER A 142 13.08 8.78 11.23
CA SER A 142 12.38 7.86 10.33
C SER A 142 13.22 6.62 10.01
N GLN A 143 14.56 6.79 9.88
CA GLN A 143 15.50 5.68 9.80
C GLN A 143 15.47 4.84 11.08
N GLU A 144 15.54 5.49 12.25
CA GLU A 144 15.51 4.81 13.55
C GLU A 144 14.19 4.08 13.80
N ILE A 145 13.06 4.64 13.37
CA ILE A 145 11.75 3.96 13.47
C ILE A 145 11.69 2.77 12.52
N ASN A 146 12.18 2.90 11.28
CA ASN A 146 12.22 1.78 10.33
C ASN A 146 13.15 0.67 10.82
N ASP A 147 14.32 1.02 11.35
CA ASP A 147 15.30 0.09 11.91
C ASP A 147 14.74 -0.60 13.17
N ALA A 148 14.05 0.15 14.05
CA ALA A 148 13.40 -0.42 15.24
C ALA A 148 12.19 -1.32 14.90
N ILE A 149 11.50 -1.07 13.79
CA ILE A 149 10.43 -1.94 13.28
C ILE A 149 11.03 -3.22 12.68
N LEU A 150 12.09 -3.10 11.88
CA LEU A 150 12.84 -4.23 11.33
C LEU A 150 13.41 -5.13 12.43
N GLU A 151 14.06 -4.55 13.45
CA GLU A 151 14.63 -5.29 14.58
C GLU A 151 13.55 -6.05 15.37
N LYS A 152 12.37 -5.44 15.57
CA LYS A 152 11.24 -6.11 16.23
C LYS A 152 10.64 -7.25 15.40
N LEU A 153 10.63 -7.12 14.07
CA LEU A 153 10.16 -8.18 13.17
C LEU A 153 11.16 -9.34 13.12
N GLU A 154 12.47 -9.06 13.14
CA GLU A 154 13.51 -10.08 13.19
C GLU A 154 13.52 -10.85 14.52
N THR A 155 13.33 -10.16 15.65
CA THR A 155 13.22 -10.80 16.97
C THR A 155 11.92 -11.57 17.16
N ALA A 156 10.83 -11.21 16.47
CA ALA A 156 9.59 -11.98 16.46
C ALA A 156 9.69 -13.28 15.64
N ASN A 157 10.57 -13.33 14.63
CA ASN A 157 10.82 -14.52 13.79
C ASN A 157 11.85 -15.51 14.41
N LEU A 158 12.43 -15.19 15.56
CA LEU A 158 13.45 -16.00 16.25
C LEU A 158 12.96 -16.63 17.58
N ASN A 159 11.66 -16.54 17.89
CA ASN A 159 11.04 -17.19 19.06
C ASN A 159 10.05 -18.29 18.66
#